data_AF-W5SXW3-F1
#
_entry.id   AF-W5SXW3-F1
#
_cell.length_a   1.000
_cell.length_b   1.000
_cell.length_c   1.000
_cell.angle_alpha   90.00
_cell.angle_beta   90.00
_cell.angle_gamma   90.00
#
_symmetry.space_group_name_H-M   'P 1'
#
loop_
_entity.id
_entity.type
_entity.pdbx_description
1 polymer ?
#
loop_
_entity_poly.entity_id
_entity_poly.type
_entity_poly.pdbx_seq_one_letter_code
_entity_poly.pdbx_strand_id
1 'polypeptide(L)'
;MLKILLFLIPLVNIFAISEEEYYKRDKYSYFKRKLIRVKDWKTNFNNLKNIGKYFTESIENIKSTPDKELAYYFQHHFTTSLCSPMEKDADVVPKEHKPLFEKSYKFIKALKNQNPDQAAYLIYEIGDLNSMFTNTHEEIGTFYYIMKDTTLKDNNQYEHAYKKLNNIYNKIRQEYLSTINILEHNDIDNNFDKFMLKFSELHKLVTHIYFNIRKLVIHARNHRTINHNYLDNIYNTDIHTINTT
;
A
#
# COMPACT_ATOMS: atom_id res chain seq x y z
N MET A 1 -55.45 3.84 -5.59
CA MET A 1 -55.27 2.72 -4.63
C MET A 1 -54.68 1.56 -5.44
N LEU A 2 -53.50 0.99 -5.21
CA LEU A 2 -52.77 0.59 -4.00
C LEU A 2 -51.27 0.53 -4.43
N LYS A 3 -50.39 1.43 -3.98
CA LYS A 3 -49.33 1.18 -2.99
C LYS A 3 -48.68 -0.24 -3.02
N ILE A 4 -47.38 -0.23 -3.33
CA ILE A 4 -46.29 -1.02 -2.72
C ILE A 4 -46.34 -2.54 -2.93
N LEU A 5 -45.38 -3.05 -3.72
CA LEU A 5 -44.64 -4.25 -3.32
C LEU A 5 -43.14 -4.04 -3.59
N LEU A 6 -42.51 -3.44 -2.58
CA LEU A 6 -41.09 -3.55 -2.27
C LEU A 6 -40.82 -4.99 -1.79
N PHE A 7 -39.54 -5.40 -1.90
CA PHE A 7 -38.93 -6.62 -1.37
C PHE A 7 -39.20 -7.92 -2.12
N LEU A 8 -38.15 -8.41 -2.80
CA LEU A 8 -37.59 -9.76 -2.57
C LEU A 8 -36.37 -9.99 -3.49
N ILE A 9 -35.19 -9.49 -3.09
CA ILE A 9 -33.94 -10.26 -3.19
C ILE A 9 -33.08 -9.91 -1.96
N PRO A 10 -33.22 -10.60 -0.83
CA PRO A 10 -32.12 -10.73 0.11
C PRO A 10 -31.23 -11.90 -0.33
N LEU A 11 -29.94 -11.83 0.02
CA LEU A 11 -28.93 -12.91 0.04
C LEU A 11 -28.04 -13.08 -1.20
N VAL A 12 -27.11 -12.14 -1.39
CA VAL A 12 -25.68 -12.49 -1.48
C VAL A 12 -24.88 -11.47 -0.65
N ASN A 13 -25.07 -11.53 0.67
CA ASN A 13 -24.24 -10.80 1.62
C ASN A 13 -23.72 -11.83 2.62
N ILE A 14 -22.77 -12.65 2.16
CA ILE A 14 -22.10 -13.64 2.99
C ILE A 14 -20.62 -13.26 3.01
N PHE A 15 -20.32 -12.43 4.02
CA PHE A 15 -19.00 -12.09 4.57
C PHE A 15 -17.97 -11.49 3.59
N ALA A 16 -18.26 -10.26 3.15
CA ALA A 16 -17.27 -9.20 3.40
C ALA A 16 -17.43 -8.81 4.87
N ILE A 17 -16.35 -8.63 5.63
CA ILE A 17 -16.44 -7.81 6.85
C ILE A 17 -17.12 -6.52 6.40
N SER A 18 -18.33 -6.23 6.91
CA SER A 18 -19.07 -5.08 6.40
C SER A 18 -18.19 -3.84 6.59
N GLU A 19 -18.18 -2.89 5.65
CA GLU A 19 -17.42 -1.65 5.83
C GLU A 19 -17.73 -1.00 7.20
N GLU A 20 -18.94 -1.23 7.69
CA GLU A 20 -19.44 -0.81 9.00
C GLU A 20 -18.72 -1.50 10.18
N GLU A 21 -18.38 -2.78 10.07
CA GLU A 21 -17.65 -3.53 11.10
C GLU A 21 -16.16 -3.12 11.14
N TYR A 22 -15.57 -2.83 9.97
CA TYR A 22 -14.21 -2.26 9.90
C TYR A 22 -14.16 -0.84 10.47
N TYR A 23 -15.16 0.00 10.15
CA TYR A 23 -15.34 1.33 10.72
C TYR A 23 -15.46 1.30 12.25
N LYS A 24 -16.21 0.34 12.80
CA LYS A 24 -16.40 0.18 14.26
C LYS A 24 -15.11 -0.24 14.98
N ARG A 25 -14.23 -1.01 14.32
CA ARG A 25 -13.00 -1.54 14.93
C ARG A 25 -11.79 -0.60 14.79
N ASP A 26 -11.64 0.07 13.65
CA ASP A 26 -10.50 0.94 13.37
C ASP A 26 -10.90 2.11 12.45
N LYS A 27 -11.54 3.11 13.07
CA LYS A 27 -12.05 4.32 12.41
C LYS A 27 -10.93 5.08 11.69
N TYR A 28 -9.74 5.17 12.29
CA TYR A 28 -8.61 5.88 11.72
C TYR A 28 -8.16 5.23 10.41
N SER A 29 -7.88 3.93 10.43
CA SER A 29 -7.50 3.20 9.22
C SER A 29 -8.59 3.26 8.16
N TYR A 30 -9.88 3.16 8.55
CA TYR A 30 -10.98 3.27 7.61
C TYR A 30 -10.96 4.60 6.83
N PHE A 31 -10.86 5.74 7.51
CA PHE A 31 -10.83 7.03 6.84
C PHE A 31 -9.52 7.28 6.08
N LYS A 32 -8.38 6.87 6.62
CA LYS A 32 -7.08 6.97 5.94
C LYS A 32 -7.10 6.29 4.57
N ARG A 33 -7.75 5.12 4.50
CA ARG A 33 -7.91 4.33 3.28
C ARG A 33 -8.81 4.97 2.24
N LYS A 34 -9.76 5.81 2.66
CA LYS A 34 -10.66 6.55 1.76
C LYS A 34 -10.06 7.86 1.26
N LEU A 35 -8.95 8.31 1.82
CA LEU A 35 -8.26 9.50 1.34
C LEU A 35 -7.56 9.23 0.02
N ILE A 36 -7.97 9.96 -1.01
CA ILE A 36 -7.26 10.07 -2.27
C ILE A 36 -6.08 11.04 -2.06
N ARG A 37 -4.87 10.57 -2.33
CA ARG A 37 -3.68 11.44 -2.32
C ARG A 37 -3.66 12.31 -3.55
N VAL A 38 -3.36 13.59 -3.37
CA VAL A 38 -3.14 14.57 -4.44
C VAL A 38 -1.67 14.92 -4.55
N LYS A 39 -1.30 15.65 -5.60
CA LYS A 39 0.07 16.07 -5.88
C LYS A 39 0.62 17.04 -4.83
N ASP A 40 -0.23 17.90 -4.27
CA ASP A 40 0.15 18.82 -3.19
C ASP A 40 0.24 18.08 -1.84
N TRP A 41 1.44 17.97 -1.31
CA TRP A 41 1.69 17.28 -0.05
C TRP A 41 1.05 17.97 1.15
N LYS A 42 0.92 19.30 1.15
CA LYS A 42 0.32 20.05 2.27
C LYS A 42 -1.17 19.74 2.40
N THR A 43 -1.87 19.66 1.27
CA THR A 43 -3.26 19.20 1.23
C THR A 43 -3.39 17.79 1.81
N ASN A 44 -2.54 16.84 1.39
CA ASN A 44 -2.54 15.48 1.95
C ASN A 44 -2.26 15.46 3.46
N PHE A 45 -1.25 16.22 3.90
CA PHE A 45 -0.86 16.36 5.30
C PHE A 45 -2.02 16.86 6.15
N ASN A 46 -2.70 17.92 5.71
CA ASN A 46 -3.85 18.48 6.40
C ASN A 46 -5.03 17.50 6.45
N ASN A 47 -5.29 16.79 5.34
CA ASN A 47 -6.33 15.75 5.32
C ASN A 47 -6.05 14.64 6.33
N LEU A 48 -4.79 14.17 6.42
CA LEU A 48 -4.40 13.13 7.38
C LEU A 48 -4.45 13.62 8.83
N LYS A 49 -4.01 14.85 9.08
CA LYS A 49 -4.12 15.51 10.38
C LYS A 49 -5.57 15.59 10.85
N ASN A 50 -6.51 15.87 9.94
CA ASN A 50 -7.93 15.96 10.24
C ASN A 50 -8.59 14.60 10.51
N ILE A 51 -7.99 13.47 10.11
CA ILE A 51 -8.53 12.14 10.45
C ILE A 51 -8.38 11.85 11.94
N GLY A 52 -7.25 12.23 12.55
CA GLY A 52 -7.04 12.01 13.98
C GLY A 52 -5.60 12.14 14.45
N LYS A 53 -5.44 12.17 15.78
CA LYS A 53 -4.17 12.44 16.47
C LYS A 53 -3.03 11.47 16.15
N TYR A 54 -3.34 10.24 15.74
CA TYR A 54 -2.34 9.21 15.42
C TYR A 54 -1.36 9.67 14.33
N PHE A 55 -1.87 10.39 13.31
CA PHE A 55 -1.02 10.98 12.28
C PHE A 55 -0.03 11.98 12.90
N THR A 56 -0.53 12.94 13.66
CA THR A 56 0.30 13.98 14.29
C THR A 56 1.33 13.39 15.24
N GLU A 57 0.94 12.43 16.07
CA GLU A 57 1.85 11.69 16.98
C GLU A 57 2.97 10.99 16.20
N SER A 58 2.63 10.37 15.05
CA SER A 58 3.62 9.70 14.18
C SER A 58 4.59 10.71 13.55
N ILE A 59 4.09 11.85 13.07
CA ILE A 59 4.91 12.90 12.46
C ILE A 59 5.89 13.49 13.48
N GLU A 60 5.43 13.83 14.69
CA GLU A 60 6.31 14.37 15.74
C GLU A 60 7.36 13.34 16.18
N ASN A 61 7.00 12.06 16.27
CA ASN A 61 7.96 11.00 16.55
C ASN A 61 9.07 10.94 15.49
N ILE A 62 8.70 10.91 14.19
CA ILE A 62 9.68 10.86 13.09
C ILE A 62 10.59 12.10 13.09
N LYS A 63 10.03 13.30 13.33
CA LYS A 63 10.81 14.56 13.42
C LYS A 63 11.86 14.50 14.51
N SER A 64 11.47 14.00 15.68
CA SER A 64 12.34 13.90 16.87
C SER A 64 13.34 12.75 16.81
N THR A 65 13.16 11.80 15.88
CA THR A 65 14.00 10.60 15.77
C THR A 65 15.45 10.96 15.35
N PRO A 66 16.49 10.49 16.05
CA PRO A 66 17.89 10.68 15.64
C PRO A 66 18.21 10.02 14.29
N ASP A 67 19.17 10.57 13.54
CA ASP A 67 19.52 10.08 12.19
C ASP A 67 19.86 8.57 12.12
N LYS A 68 20.52 8.02 13.14
CA LYS A 68 20.84 6.58 13.16
C LYS A 68 19.57 5.72 13.20
N GLU A 69 18.57 6.13 13.97
CA GLU A 69 17.30 5.43 14.11
C GLU A 69 16.37 5.71 12.92
N LEU A 70 16.45 6.91 12.35
CA LEU A 70 15.72 7.26 11.13
C LEU A 70 16.13 6.40 9.94
N ALA A 71 17.43 6.11 9.80
CA ALA A 71 17.94 5.21 8.77
C ALA A 71 17.32 3.81 8.89
N TYR A 72 17.27 3.30 10.13
CA TYR A 72 16.65 2.02 10.43
C TYR A 72 15.15 2.01 10.12
N TYR A 73 14.40 3.03 10.52
CA TYR A 73 12.97 3.14 10.19
C TYR A 73 12.73 3.23 8.68
N PHE A 74 13.52 4.04 7.97
CA PHE A 74 13.41 4.16 6.53
C PHE A 74 13.73 2.84 5.82
N GLN A 75 14.75 2.11 6.30
CA GLN A 75 15.09 0.79 5.78
C GLN A 75 13.93 -0.20 5.90
N HIS A 76 13.19 -0.21 7.01
CA HIS A 76 11.99 -1.04 7.14
C HIS A 76 10.90 -0.68 6.15
N HIS A 77 10.68 0.62 5.92
CA HIS A 77 9.68 1.08 4.96
C HIS A 77 10.12 0.91 3.49
N PHE A 78 11.40 0.74 3.23
CA PHE A 78 11.93 0.60 1.87
C PHE A 78 11.65 -0.78 1.24
N THR A 79 11.54 -1.84 2.03
CA THR A 79 11.69 -3.24 1.56
C THR A 79 10.44 -3.87 0.97
N THR A 80 9.24 -3.34 1.22
CA THR A 80 7.94 -3.73 0.63
C THR A 80 7.46 -5.18 0.83
N SER A 81 8.23 -6.06 1.49
CA SER A 81 7.86 -7.49 1.62
C SER A 81 8.23 -8.13 2.96
N LEU A 82 8.53 -7.35 3.98
CA LEU A 82 8.88 -7.86 5.30
C LEU A 82 7.69 -7.72 6.25
N CYS A 83 7.32 -8.83 6.90
CA CYS A 83 6.14 -8.88 7.79
C CYS A 83 6.45 -9.11 9.28
N SER A 84 7.73 -9.25 9.65
CA SER A 84 8.14 -9.50 11.04
C SER A 84 9.11 -8.43 11.55
N PRO A 85 9.10 -8.13 12.86
CA PRO A 85 10.14 -7.30 13.46
C PRO A 85 11.48 -8.04 13.28
N MET A 86 12.38 -7.43 12.52
CA MET A 86 13.75 -7.93 12.39
C MET A 86 14.60 -7.35 13.53
N GLU A 87 15.74 -7.99 13.80
CA GLU A 87 16.69 -7.50 14.79
C GLU A 87 17.08 -6.04 14.47
N LYS A 88 17.36 -5.26 15.52
CA LYS A 88 17.65 -3.81 15.41
C LYS A 88 18.84 -3.51 14.50
N ASP A 89 19.73 -4.47 14.31
CA ASP A 89 20.93 -4.36 13.47
C ASP A 89 20.87 -5.23 12.20
N ALA A 90 19.73 -5.84 11.90
CA ALA A 90 19.57 -6.61 10.67
C ALA A 90 19.64 -5.68 9.46
N ASP A 91 20.51 -6.01 8.52
CA ASP A 91 20.47 -5.41 7.20
C ASP A 91 19.37 -6.09 6.37
N VAL A 92 18.28 -5.37 6.16
CA VAL A 92 17.07 -5.89 5.53
C VAL A 92 16.89 -5.39 4.10
N VAL A 93 17.74 -4.46 3.64
CA VAL A 93 17.69 -3.96 2.26
C VAL A 93 18.37 -4.98 1.34
N PRO A 94 17.67 -5.49 0.31
CA PRO A 94 18.30 -6.37 -0.68
C PRO A 94 19.55 -5.74 -1.29
N LYS A 95 20.60 -6.54 -1.51
CA LYS A 95 21.91 -6.05 -1.98
C LYS A 95 21.80 -5.23 -3.26
N GLU A 96 20.96 -5.67 -4.19
CA GLU A 96 20.68 -5.02 -5.47
C GLU A 96 20.01 -3.63 -5.32
N HIS A 97 19.40 -3.33 -4.17
CA HIS A 97 18.73 -2.06 -3.91
C HIS A 97 19.47 -1.16 -2.94
N LYS A 98 20.64 -1.59 -2.44
CA LYS A 98 21.49 -0.80 -1.54
C LYS A 98 21.86 0.58 -2.08
N PRO A 99 22.31 0.73 -3.35
CA PRO A 99 22.64 2.04 -3.88
C PRO A 99 21.43 2.98 -3.91
N LEU A 100 20.24 2.46 -4.23
CA LEU A 100 19.00 3.23 -4.26
C LEU A 100 18.57 3.66 -2.86
N PHE A 101 18.67 2.76 -1.88
CA PHE A 101 18.41 3.07 -0.47
C PHE A 101 19.35 4.18 0.04
N GLU A 102 20.66 4.05 -0.17
CA GLU A 102 21.63 5.06 0.29
C GLU A 102 21.40 6.43 -0.35
N LYS A 103 21.11 6.44 -1.66
CA LYS A 103 20.78 7.65 -2.42
C LYS A 103 19.52 8.33 -1.87
N SER A 104 18.43 7.59 -1.74
CA SER A 104 17.16 8.12 -1.24
C SER A 104 17.26 8.53 0.24
N TYR A 105 18.03 7.81 1.07
CA TYR A 105 18.23 8.20 2.46
C TYR A 105 19.03 9.50 2.61
N LYS A 106 20.02 9.74 1.75
CA LYS A 106 20.72 11.04 1.69
C LYS A 106 19.75 12.19 1.41
N PHE A 107 18.80 11.99 0.49
CA PHE A 107 17.73 12.96 0.24
C PHE A 107 16.87 13.18 1.50
N ILE A 108 16.40 12.11 2.14
CA ILE A 108 15.57 12.20 3.37
C ILE A 108 16.27 13.00 4.46
N LYS A 109 17.57 12.72 4.69
CA LYS A 109 18.36 13.44 5.69
C LYS A 109 18.49 14.93 5.37
N ALA A 110 18.76 15.25 4.11
CA ALA A 110 18.88 16.64 3.68
C ALA A 110 17.53 17.38 3.78
N LEU A 111 16.45 16.74 3.35
CA LEU A 111 15.09 17.27 3.47
C LEU A 111 14.70 17.48 4.93
N LYS A 112 15.04 16.56 5.84
CA LYS A 112 14.74 16.71 7.28
C LYS A 112 15.41 17.94 7.89
N ASN A 113 16.63 18.27 7.46
CA ASN A 113 17.33 19.46 7.95
C ASN A 113 16.71 20.76 7.42
N GLN A 114 16.13 20.74 6.23
CA GLN A 114 15.50 21.91 5.60
C GLN A 114 14.03 22.08 6.04
N ASN A 115 13.28 20.99 6.03
CA ASN A 115 11.86 20.93 6.33
C ASN A 115 11.49 19.58 7.03
N PRO A 116 11.57 19.53 8.36
CA PRO A 116 11.30 18.32 9.14
C PRO A 116 9.89 17.74 8.93
N ASP A 117 8.87 18.59 8.77
CA ASP A 117 7.49 18.15 8.57
C ASP A 117 7.35 17.41 7.23
N GLN A 118 7.98 17.92 6.18
CA GLN A 118 7.95 17.34 4.84
C GLN A 118 8.71 16.01 4.79
N ALA A 119 9.87 15.91 5.44
CA ALA A 119 10.59 14.64 5.57
C ALA A 119 9.79 13.61 6.37
N ALA A 120 9.19 14.02 7.49
CA ALA A 120 8.38 13.13 8.31
C ALA A 120 7.14 12.63 7.59
N TYR A 121 6.46 13.51 6.85
CA TYR A 121 5.35 13.14 5.97
C TYR A 121 5.76 12.10 4.92
N LEU A 122 6.91 12.31 4.26
CA LEU A 122 7.41 11.41 3.24
C LEU A 122 7.71 10.01 3.80
N ILE A 123 8.39 9.93 4.96
CA ILE A 123 8.66 8.65 5.63
C ILE A 123 7.36 7.96 6.05
N TYR A 124 6.41 8.71 6.61
CA TYR A 124 5.11 8.19 7.02
C TYR A 124 4.35 7.55 5.85
N GLU A 125 4.30 8.24 4.71
CA GLU A 125 3.62 7.78 3.50
C GLU A 125 4.32 6.58 2.84
N ILE A 126 5.66 6.54 2.83
CA ILE A 126 6.42 5.37 2.38
C ILE A 126 6.14 4.17 3.30
N GLY A 127 6.02 4.41 4.61
CA GLY A 127 5.60 3.37 5.56
C GLY A 127 4.19 2.84 5.31
N ASP A 128 3.24 3.71 4.92
CA ASP A 128 1.87 3.30 4.54
C ASP A 128 1.88 2.42 3.28
N LEU A 129 2.62 2.83 2.24
CA LEU A 129 2.80 2.03 1.03
C LEU A 129 3.44 0.67 1.35
N ASN A 130 4.50 0.65 2.15
CA ASN A 130 5.16 -0.57 2.58
C ASN A 130 4.20 -1.55 3.25
N SER A 131 3.35 -1.05 4.16
CA SER A 131 2.34 -1.89 4.81
C SER A 131 1.37 -2.49 3.79
N MET A 132 0.92 -1.72 2.80
CA MET A 132 0.05 -2.24 1.73
C MET A 132 0.76 -3.25 0.84
N PHE A 133 2.03 -3.03 0.48
CA PHE A 133 2.81 -4.01 -0.29
C PHE A 133 3.03 -5.32 0.48
N THR A 134 3.50 -5.25 1.73
CA THR A 134 3.71 -6.43 2.58
C THR A 134 2.43 -7.24 2.71
N ASN A 135 1.31 -6.59 3.07
CA ASN A 135 0.04 -7.29 3.20
C ASN A 135 -0.43 -7.86 1.86
N THR A 136 -0.24 -7.14 0.74
CA THR A 136 -0.60 -7.64 -0.59
C THR A 136 0.18 -8.91 -0.93
N HIS A 137 1.48 -8.93 -0.65
CA HIS A 137 2.33 -10.10 -0.86
C HIS A 137 1.85 -11.31 -0.06
N GLU A 138 1.55 -11.11 1.22
CA GLU A 138 1.02 -12.19 2.09
C GLU A 138 -0.34 -12.68 1.67
N GLU A 139 -1.24 -11.78 1.27
CA GLU A 139 -2.59 -12.13 0.83
C GLU A 139 -2.54 -12.94 -0.48
N ILE A 140 -1.62 -12.64 -1.41
CA ILE A 140 -1.38 -13.45 -2.62
C ILE A 140 -0.90 -14.87 -2.24
N GLY A 141 0.02 -14.99 -1.29
CA GLY A 141 0.47 -16.30 -0.78
C GLY A 141 -0.69 -17.06 -0.12
N THR A 142 -1.46 -16.38 0.72
CA THR A 142 -2.62 -16.95 1.41
C THR A 142 -3.68 -17.43 0.42
N PHE A 143 -3.99 -16.65 -0.62
CA PHE A 143 -4.87 -17.05 -1.72
C PHE A 143 -4.43 -18.39 -2.30
N TYR A 144 -3.14 -18.52 -2.65
CA TYR A 144 -2.61 -19.75 -3.22
C TYR A 144 -2.80 -20.96 -2.31
N TYR A 145 -2.50 -20.83 -1.01
CA TYR A 145 -2.68 -21.93 -0.06
C TYR A 145 -4.15 -22.34 0.11
N ILE A 146 -5.06 -21.37 0.22
CA ILE A 146 -6.50 -21.65 0.34
C ILE A 146 -6.99 -22.41 -0.88
N MET A 147 -6.64 -21.95 -2.09
CA MET A 147 -7.13 -22.54 -3.33
C MET A 147 -6.49 -23.90 -3.62
N LYS A 148 -5.22 -24.08 -3.25
CA LYS A 148 -4.52 -25.37 -3.35
C LYS A 148 -5.12 -26.45 -2.45
N ASP A 149 -5.60 -26.06 -1.27
CA ASP A 149 -6.20 -26.96 -0.26
C ASP A 149 -7.64 -27.36 -0.61
N THR A 150 -8.35 -26.51 -1.37
CA THR A 150 -9.69 -26.86 -1.89
C THR A 150 -9.63 -27.89 -3.03
N THR A 151 -10.70 -28.65 -3.22
CA THR A 151 -10.89 -29.66 -4.29
C THR A 151 -10.84 -29.11 -5.72
N LEU A 152 -10.51 -27.82 -5.92
CA LEU A 152 -10.23 -27.20 -7.22
C LEU A 152 -8.86 -27.58 -7.82
N LYS A 153 -8.13 -28.52 -7.19
CA LYS A 153 -6.90 -29.13 -7.72
C LYS A 153 -7.03 -29.56 -9.18
N ASP A 154 -8.22 -30.00 -9.59
CA ASP A 154 -8.43 -30.61 -10.91
C ASP A 154 -8.44 -29.61 -12.08
N ASN A 155 -8.43 -28.28 -11.83
CA ASN A 155 -8.61 -27.29 -12.92
C ASN A 155 -7.45 -26.30 -13.13
N ASN A 156 -6.32 -26.35 -12.40
CA ASN A 156 -5.14 -25.47 -12.54
C ASN A 156 -5.37 -23.92 -12.60
N GLN A 157 -6.63 -23.45 -12.57
CA GLN A 157 -7.00 -22.04 -12.74
C GLN A 157 -6.43 -21.17 -11.63
N TYR A 158 -6.30 -21.72 -10.42
CA TYR A 158 -5.71 -21.02 -9.29
C TYR A 158 -4.20 -20.77 -9.48
N GLU A 159 -3.47 -21.67 -10.16
CA GLU A 159 -2.05 -21.47 -10.44
C GLU A 159 -1.84 -20.33 -11.43
N HIS A 160 -2.67 -20.29 -12.49
CA HIS A 160 -2.65 -19.19 -13.44
C HIS A 160 -2.99 -17.87 -12.74
N ALA A 161 -4.03 -17.86 -11.88
CA ALA A 161 -4.41 -16.69 -11.14
C ALA A 161 -3.28 -16.20 -10.21
N TYR A 162 -2.67 -17.10 -9.45
CA TYR A 162 -1.53 -16.82 -8.58
C TYR A 162 -0.33 -16.25 -9.33
N LYS A 163 0.07 -16.87 -10.46
CA LYS A 163 1.16 -16.37 -11.32
C LYS A 163 0.87 -14.95 -11.81
N LYS A 164 -0.37 -14.67 -12.24
CA LYS A 164 -0.75 -13.34 -12.72
C LYS A 164 -0.78 -12.30 -11.60
N LEU A 165 -1.26 -12.65 -10.41
CA LEU A 165 -1.22 -11.77 -9.23
C LEU A 165 0.21 -11.43 -8.81
N ASN A 166 1.12 -12.42 -8.78
CA ASN A 166 2.54 -12.18 -8.50
C ASN A 166 3.19 -11.29 -9.55
N ASN A 167 2.88 -11.48 -10.82
CA ASN A 167 3.40 -10.61 -11.89
C ASN A 167 2.94 -9.16 -11.70
N ILE A 168 1.68 -8.94 -11.35
CA ILE A 168 1.12 -7.61 -11.06
C ILE A 168 1.83 -6.99 -9.85
N TYR A 169 1.95 -7.72 -8.74
CA TYR A 169 2.68 -7.28 -7.56
C TYR A 169 4.12 -6.85 -7.89
N ASN A 170 4.85 -7.68 -8.63
CA ASN A 170 6.23 -7.40 -9.03
C ASN A 170 6.32 -6.14 -9.89
N LYS A 171 5.40 -5.94 -10.85
CA LYS A 171 5.37 -4.72 -11.68
C LYS A 171 5.18 -3.46 -10.84
N ILE A 172 4.24 -3.46 -9.90
CA ILE A 172 3.97 -2.28 -9.06
C ILE A 172 5.13 -2.03 -8.09
N ARG A 173 5.79 -3.09 -7.61
CA ARG A 173 7.02 -2.96 -6.82
C ARG A 173 8.14 -2.28 -7.63
N GLN A 174 8.26 -2.59 -8.92
CA GLN A 174 9.22 -1.87 -9.79
C GLN A 174 8.84 -0.39 -9.96
N GLU A 175 7.54 -0.08 -10.14
CA GLU A 175 7.07 1.32 -10.18
C GLU A 175 7.36 2.07 -8.87
N TYR A 176 7.24 1.40 -7.73
CA TYR A 176 7.63 1.95 -6.44
C TYR A 176 9.14 2.26 -6.37
N LEU A 177 10.01 1.33 -6.76
CA LEU A 177 11.46 1.55 -6.78
C LEU A 177 11.84 2.68 -7.75
N SER A 178 11.20 2.73 -8.91
CA SER A 178 11.34 3.82 -9.89
C SER A 178 10.92 5.18 -9.32
N THR A 179 9.83 5.21 -8.55
CA THR A 179 9.35 6.42 -7.87
C THR A 179 10.33 6.86 -6.78
N ILE A 180 10.84 5.94 -5.95
CA ILE A 180 11.88 6.23 -4.94
C ILE A 180 13.18 6.73 -5.58
N ASN A 181 13.51 6.29 -6.80
CA ASN A 181 14.71 6.73 -7.52
C ASN A 181 14.71 8.24 -7.87
N ILE A 182 13.55 8.90 -7.83
CA ILE A 182 13.44 10.35 -7.99
C ILE A 182 14.08 11.10 -6.80
N LEU A 183 14.13 10.49 -5.61
CA LEU A 183 14.64 11.12 -4.39
C LEU A 183 16.17 11.28 -4.42
N GLU A 184 16.67 12.28 -5.15
CA GLU A 184 18.09 12.63 -5.23
C GLU A 184 18.41 13.95 -4.51
N HIS A 185 19.50 13.98 -3.75
CA HIS A 185 19.87 15.12 -2.88
C HIS A 185 20.40 16.38 -3.60
N ASN A 186 20.58 16.36 -4.92
CA ASN A 186 21.17 17.48 -5.68
C ASN A 186 20.18 18.65 -5.90
N ASP A 187 18.88 18.37 -5.97
CA ASP A 187 17.81 19.34 -6.18
C ASP A 187 16.57 18.91 -5.38
N ILE A 188 16.59 19.19 -4.07
CA ILE A 188 15.64 18.61 -3.10
C ILE A 188 14.20 19.01 -3.41
N ASP A 189 13.94 20.29 -3.67
CA ASP A 189 12.58 20.80 -3.88
C ASP A 189 11.96 20.23 -5.17
N ASN A 190 12.70 20.31 -6.29
CA ASN A 190 12.23 19.79 -7.58
C ASN A 190 12.03 18.28 -7.55
N ASN A 191 12.96 17.54 -6.93
CA ASN A 191 12.85 16.09 -6.82
C ASN A 191 11.72 15.69 -5.87
N PHE A 192 11.46 16.46 -4.82
CA PHE A 192 10.28 16.24 -3.98
C PHE A 192 8.99 16.43 -4.78
N ASP A 193 8.87 17.51 -5.53
CA ASP A 193 7.67 17.79 -6.32
C ASP A 193 7.43 16.71 -7.38
N LYS A 194 8.47 16.32 -8.12
CA LYS A 194 8.44 15.20 -9.07
C LYS A 194 8.05 13.88 -8.40
N PHE A 195 8.59 13.63 -7.21
CA PHE A 195 8.24 12.45 -6.44
C PHE A 195 6.76 12.47 -6.08
N MET A 196 6.22 13.59 -5.57
CA MET A 196 4.82 13.70 -5.18
C MET A 196 3.85 13.50 -6.35
N LEU A 197 4.23 13.96 -7.55
CA LEU A 197 3.48 13.68 -8.78
C LEU A 197 3.29 12.16 -8.98
N LYS A 198 4.39 11.41 -9.03
CA LYS A 198 4.35 9.95 -9.24
C LYS A 198 3.78 9.18 -8.04
N PHE A 199 4.09 9.63 -6.84
CA PHE A 199 3.65 9.00 -5.59
C PHE A 199 2.13 9.00 -5.46
N SER A 200 1.44 10.09 -5.82
CA SER A 200 -0.02 10.16 -5.72
C SER A 200 -0.73 9.10 -6.59
N GLU A 201 -0.24 8.89 -7.82
CA GLU A 201 -0.75 7.86 -8.72
C GLU A 201 -0.37 6.45 -8.25
N LEU A 202 0.87 6.26 -7.78
CA LEU A 202 1.33 4.99 -7.21
C LEU A 202 0.49 4.61 -5.98
N HIS A 203 0.19 5.56 -5.09
CA HIS A 203 -0.60 5.32 -3.88
C HIS A 203 -2.00 4.85 -4.24
N LYS A 204 -2.65 5.51 -5.21
CA LYS A 204 -3.95 5.08 -5.74
C LYS A 204 -3.89 3.67 -6.33
N LEU A 205 -2.87 3.37 -7.12
CA LEU A 205 -2.66 2.06 -7.74
C LEU A 205 -2.48 0.95 -6.68
N VAL A 206 -1.55 1.14 -5.74
CA VAL A 206 -1.26 0.19 -4.66
C VAL A 206 -2.50 -0.03 -3.78
N THR A 207 -3.21 1.05 -3.44
CA THR A 207 -4.44 0.98 -2.64
C THR A 207 -5.52 0.16 -3.33
N HIS A 208 -5.77 0.41 -4.62
CA HIS A 208 -6.75 -0.35 -5.41
C HIS A 208 -6.43 -1.84 -5.42
N ILE A 209 -5.17 -2.18 -5.67
CA ILE A 209 -4.74 -3.57 -5.80
C ILE A 209 -4.78 -4.30 -4.45
N TYR A 210 -4.28 -3.66 -3.40
CA TYR A 210 -4.36 -4.16 -2.02
C TYR A 210 -5.81 -4.54 -1.64
N PHE A 211 -6.77 -3.64 -1.89
CA PHE A 211 -8.16 -3.92 -1.51
C PHE A 211 -8.81 -5.02 -2.32
N ASN A 212 -8.58 -5.06 -3.63
CA ASN A 212 -9.19 -6.11 -4.46
C ASN A 212 -8.58 -7.48 -4.14
N ILE A 213 -7.27 -7.56 -3.86
CA ILE A 213 -6.62 -8.80 -3.42
C ILE A 213 -7.17 -9.24 -2.06
N ARG A 214 -7.30 -8.32 -1.10
CA ARG A 214 -7.88 -8.64 0.21
C ARG A 214 -9.32 -9.16 0.07
N LYS A 215 -10.16 -8.53 -0.75
CA LYS A 215 -11.54 -9.00 -1.03
C LYS A 215 -11.55 -10.38 -1.68
N LEU A 216 -10.65 -10.62 -2.65
CA LEU A 216 -10.48 -11.91 -3.28
C LEU A 216 -10.12 -13.00 -2.26
N VAL A 217 -9.19 -12.73 -1.36
CA VAL A 217 -8.77 -13.69 -0.33
C VAL A 217 -9.88 -13.97 0.67
N ILE A 218 -10.58 -12.94 1.15
CA ILE A 218 -11.72 -13.12 2.05
C ILE A 218 -12.79 -13.99 1.38
N HIS A 219 -13.09 -13.72 0.10
CA HIS A 219 -14.01 -14.55 -0.67
C HIS A 219 -13.51 -15.99 -0.78
N ALA A 220 -12.25 -16.20 -1.15
CA ALA A 220 -11.67 -17.53 -1.25
C ALA A 220 -11.71 -18.30 0.08
N ARG A 221 -11.43 -17.66 1.22
CA ARG A 221 -11.52 -18.26 2.55
C ARG A 221 -12.93 -18.74 2.87
N ASN A 222 -13.93 -17.89 2.59
CA ASN A 222 -15.31 -18.12 3.01
C ASN A 222 -16.06 -19.06 2.06
N HIS A 223 -15.83 -18.93 0.76
CA HIS A 223 -16.60 -19.59 -0.29
C HIS A 223 -15.84 -20.69 -1.01
N ARG A 224 -14.53 -20.85 -0.72
CA ARG A 224 -13.68 -21.87 -1.33
C ARG A 224 -13.71 -21.85 -2.88
N THR A 225 -13.92 -20.66 -3.43
CA THR A 225 -14.04 -20.38 -4.87
C THR A 225 -13.28 -19.11 -5.23
N ILE A 226 -13.04 -18.92 -6.53
CA ILE A 226 -12.44 -17.69 -7.06
C ILE A 226 -13.56 -16.72 -7.46
N ASN A 227 -13.50 -15.48 -6.97
CA ASN A 227 -14.40 -14.43 -7.43
C ASN A 227 -13.79 -13.72 -8.65
N HIS A 228 -14.31 -14.01 -9.84
CA HIS A 228 -13.79 -13.46 -11.09
C HIS A 228 -13.93 -11.94 -11.18
N ASN A 229 -14.96 -11.33 -10.59
CA ASN A 229 -15.10 -9.86 -10.60
C ASN A 229 -13.93 -9.19 -9.88
N TYR A 230 -13.48 -9.74 -8.74
CA TYR A 230 -12.31 -9.19 -8.04
C TYR A 230 -11.02 -9.43 -8.82
N LEU A 231 -10.87 -10.60 -9.46
CA LEU A 231 -9.72 -10.85 -10.33
C LEU A 231 -9.67 -9.90 -11.52
N ASP A 232 -10.79 -9.69 -12.21
CA ASP A 232 -10.87 -8.81 -13.37
C ASP A 232 -10.57 -7.36 -12.99
N ASN A 233 -11.06 -6.90 -11.82
CA ASN A 233 -10.71 -5.58 -11.30
C ASN A 233 -9.20 -5.41 -11.04
N ILE A 234 -8.50 -6.47 -10.64
CA ILE A 234 -7.04 -6.45 -10.46
C ILE A 234 -6.36 -6.49 -11.83
N TYR A 235 -6.81 -7.36 -12.73
CA TYR A 235 -6.18 -7.60 -14.03
C TYR A 235 -6.31 -6.45 -15.01
N ASN A 236 -7.42 -5.71 -14.93
CA ASN A 236 -7.68 -4.54 -15.76
C ASN A 236 -7.10 -3.26 -15.15
N THR A 237 -6.33 -3.36 -14.06
CA THR A 237 -5.64 -2.20 -13.51
C THR A 237 -4.50 -1.81 -14.44
N ASP A 238 -4.54 -0.59 -14.96
CA ASP A 238 -3.45 -0.05 -15.77
C ASP A 238 -2.25 0.28 -14.89
N ILE A 239 -1.15 -0.42 -15.13
CA ILE A 239 0.14 -0.23 -14.43
C ILE A 239 1.09 0.62 -15.30
N HIS A 240 0.80 0.81 -16.59
CA HIS A 240 1.67 1.51 -17.53
C HIS A 240 1.55 3.04 -17.47
N THR A 241 0.55 3.57 -16.77
CA THR A 241 0.20 5.00 -16.76
C THR A 241 1.01 5.90 -15.81
N ILE A 242 1.99 5.42 -15.06
CA ILE A 242 2.81 6.33 -14.20
C ILE A 242 3.96 7.01 -14.99
N ASN A 243 4.11 6.70 -16.28
CA ASN A 243 5.02 7.39 -17.18
C ASN A 243 4.27 8.40 -18.05
N THR A 244 4.00 9.60 -17.53
CA THR A 244 3.85 10.85 -18.32
C THR A 244 3.55 12.03 -17.39
N THR A 245 4.60 12.75 -17.00
CA THR A 245 4.76 14.23 -16.97
C THR A 245 6.09 14.54 -16.31
#